data_AF-A0A3R6Q653-F1
#
_entry.id   AF-A0A3R6Q653-F1
#
_cell.length_a   1.000
_cell.length_b   1.000
_cell.length_c   1.000
_cell.angle_alpha   90.00
_cell.angle_beta   90.00
_cell.angle_gamma   90.00
#
_symmetry.space_group_name_H-M   'P 1'
#
loop_
_entity.id
_entity.type
_entity.pdbx_description
1 polymer ?
#
loop_
_entity_poly.entity_id
_entity_poly.type
_entity_poly.pdbx_seq_one_letter_code
_entity_poly.pdbx_strand_id
1 'polypeptide(L)'
;MEKKYLEMTKMLNFDVESIQSLIKNRKWIELDEYNKIAAIYDFVRNEILFGYNSSDLPDFNERDFVAKEILFWADTSGSVNQDALEAVYAEIRGVIEQFNGKIKGKLGFFDTDVTTPISFENINELEKIIPYGGGGTDFTVVFHYIKSNMKHDLSAVIIIFTDGYGLFPEEADIPDIPVLWLIDNEDVNPPFGKVARLRKAQQ
;
A
#
# COMPACT_ATOMS: atom_id res chain seq x y z
N MET A 1 -21.81 -20.89 -27.78
CA MET A 1 -21.44 -19.57 -27.25
C MET A 1 -21.64 -18.53 -28.34
N GLU A 2 -22.51 -17.56 -28.11
CA GLU A 2 -22.76 -16.49 -29.09
C GLU A 2 -21.51 -15.61 -29.24
N LYS A 3 -21.02 -15.44 -30.48
CA LYS A 3 -19.82 -14.65 -30.83
C LYS A 3 -19.93 -13.14 -30.55
N LYS A 4 -21.07 -12.68 -30.02
CA LYS A 4 -21.40 -11.27 -29.77
C LYS A 4 -20.42 -10.56 -28.83
N TYR A 5 -19.70 -11.31 -27.99
CA TYR A 5 -18.74 -10.76 -27.02
C TYR A 5 -17.27 -10.84 -27.48
N LEU A 6 -17.02 -11.34 -28.69
CA LEU A 6 -15.68 -11.46 -29.28
C LEU A 6 -15.43 -10.43 -30.39
N GLU A 7 -16.41 -9.55 -30.64
CA GLU A 7 -16.30 -8.51 -31.66
C GLU A 7 -15.54 -7.30 -31.10
N MET A 8 -14.61 -6.80 -31.90
CA MET A 8 -13.80 -5.64 -31.58
C MET A 8 -14.69 -4.41 -31.38
N THR A 9 -14.53 -3.72 -30.26
CA THR A 9 -15.26 -2.47 -29.98
C THR A 9 -14.30 -1.30 -29.83
N LYS A 10 -14.85 -0.09 -29.81
CA LYS A 10 -14.08 1.13 -29.56
C LYS A 10 -13.41 1.14 -28.18
N MET A 11 -13.95 0.37 -27.23
CA MET A 11 -13.45 0.24 -25.85
C MET A 11 -12.55 -0.99 -25.67
N LEU A 12 -12.77 -2.05 -26.46
CA LEU A 12 -11.99 -3.29 -26.43
C LEU A 12 -11.47 -3.58 -27.84
N ASN A 13 -10.36 -2.92 -28.19
CA ASN A 13 -9.67 -3.09 -29.46
C ASN A 13 -8.36 -3.86 -29.22
N PHE A 14 -8.34 -5.14 -29.57
CA PHE A 14 -7.15 -6.00 -29.44
C PHE A 14 -6.17 -5.87 -30.62
N ASP A 15 -6.53 -5.18 -31.71
CA ASP A 15 -5.66 -4.92 -32.87
C ASP A 15 -4.74 -3.70 -32.69
N VAL A 16 -4.76 -3.07 -31.51
CA VAL A 16 -3.84 -1.97 -31.20
C VAL A 16 -2.40 -2.48 -31.21
N GLU A 17 -1.51 -1.70 -31.82
CA GLU A 17 -0.11 -2.06 -32.04
C GLU A 17 0.64 -2.44 -30.76
N SER A 18 0.32 -1.82 -29.62
CA SER A 18 0.89 -2.16 -28.32
C SER A 18 0.51 -3.56 -27.84
N ILE A 19 -0.75 -3.97 -28.01
CA ILE A 19 -1.25 -5.30 -27.65
C ILE A 19 -0.67 -6.36 -28.59
N GLN A 20 -0.69 -6.10 -29.89
CA GLN A 20 -0.12 -7.02 -30.88
C GLN A 20 1.39 -7.19 -30.71
N SER A 21 2.10 -6.11 -30.41
CA SER A 21 3.54 -6.16 -30.12
C SER A 21 3.84 -6.94 -28.84
N LEU A 22 3.02 -6.77 -27.79
CA LEU A 22 3.15 -7.55 -26.56
C LEU A 22 2.97 -9.04 -26.82
N ILE A 23 1.90 -9.43 -27.51
CA ILE A 23 1.60 -10.83 -27.85
C ILE A 23 2.75 -11.44 -28.65
N LYS A 24 3.29 -10.70 -29.63
CA LYS A 24 4.41 -11.14 -30.47
C LYS A 24 5.71 -11.27 -29.67
N ASN A 25 6.05 -10.27 -28.85
CA ASN A 25 7.27 -10.28 -28.04
C ASN A 25 7.27 -11.42 -27.01
N ARG A 26 6.09 -11.73 -26.46
CA ARG A 26 5.90 -12.80 -25.47
C ARG A 26 5.66 -14.18 -26.10
N LYS A 27 5.54 -14.25 -27.43
CA LYS A 27 5.31 -15.48 -28.21
C LYS A 27 4.11 -16.31 -27.76
N TRP A 28 3.09 -15.69 -27.15
CA TRP A 28 1.95 -16.43 -26.61
C TRP A 28 1.16 -17.19 -27.68
N ILE A 29 1.19 -16.71 -28.94
CA ILE A 29 0.55 -17.39 -30.06
C ILE A 29 1.11 -18.81 -30.28
N GLU A 30 2.40 -19.02 -29.98
CA GLU A 30 3.11 -20.30 -30.14
C GLU A 30 2.75 -21.32 -29.04
N LEU A 31 2.10 -20.89 -27.96
CA LEU A 31 1.66 -21.77 -26.87
C LEU A 31 0.34 -22.48 -27.23
N ASP A 32 0.17 -23.70 -26.70
CA ASP A 32 -1.13 -24.37 -26.70
C ASP A 32 -2.15 -23.58 -25.88
N GLU A 33 -3.43 -23.85 -26.09
CA GLU A 33 -4.53 -23.06 -25.55
C GLU A 33 -4.50 -22.96 -24.01
N TYR A 34 -4.13 -24.04 -23.32
CA TYR A 34 -4.04 -24.05 -21.86
C TYR A 34 -2.89 -23.18 -21.37
N ASN A 35 -1.68 -23.38 -21.92
CA ASN A 35 -0.50 -22.61 -21.52
C ASN A 35 -0.58 -21.14 -21.97
N LYS A 36 -1.28 -20.85 -23.05
CA LYS A 36 -1.58 -19.49 -23.51
C LYS A 36 -2.44 -18.75 -22.50
N ILE A 37 -3.51 -19.38 -22.01
CA ILE A 37 -4.36 -18.80 -20.96
C ILE A 37 -3.55 -18.60 -19.68
N ALA A 38 -2.78 -19.61 -19.25
CA ALA A 38 -1.96 -19.52 -18.04
C ALA A 38 -0.91 -18.40 -18.12
N ALA A 39 -0.23 -18.25 -19.26
CA ALA A 39 0.78 -17.21 -19.46
C ALA A 39 0.18 -15.80 -19.51
N ILE A 40 -1.03 -15.64 -20.05
CA ILE A 40 -1.77 -14.37 -20.01
C ILE A 40 -2.17 -14.05 -18.57
N TYR A 41 -2.70 -15.03 -17.83
CA TYR A 41 -3.03 -14.85 -16.41
C TYR A 41 -1.82 -14.47 -15.56
N ASP A 42 -0.68 -15.15 -15.77
CA ASP A 42 0.56 -14.86 -15.06
C ASP A 42 1.06 -13.44 -15.38
N PHE A 43 1.02 -13.04 -16.65
CA PHE A 43 1.37 -11.68 -17.07
C PHE A 43 0.45 -10.63 -16.45
N VAL A 44 -0.87 -10.82 -16.52
CA VAL A 44 -1.83 -9.90 -15.91
C VAL A 44 -1.60 -9.79 -14.40
N ARG A 45 -1.35 -10.92 -13.73
CA ARG A 45 -1.16 -10.97 -12.28
C ARG A 45 0.16 -10.33 -11.82
N ASN A 46 1.24 -10.59 -12.55
CA ASN A 46 2.59 -10.29 -12.07
C ASN A 46 3.21 -9.05 -12.73
N GLU A 47 2.74 -8.69 -13.93
CA GLU A 47 3.33 -7.64 -14.75
C GLU A 47 2.37 -6.49 -15.09
N ILE A 48 1.05 -6.72 -15.07
CA ILE A 48 0.06 -5.64 -15.19
C ILE A 48 -0.32 -5.14 -13.78
N LEU A 49 0.11 -3.94 -13.43
CA LEU A 49 -0.30 -3.25 -12.22
C LEU A 49 -1.72 -2.66 -12.39
N PHE A 50 -2.75 -3.50 -12.30
CA PHE A 50 -4.15 -3.12 -12.06
C PHE A 50 -4.78 -4.23 -11.20
N GLY A 51 -5.40 -4.03 -10.05
CA GLY A 51 -5.86 -2.88 -9.30
C GLY A 51 -6.99 -3.41 -8.41
N TYR A 52 -6.78 -3.46 -7.09
CA TYR A 52 -7.88 -3.68 -6.14
C TYR A 52 -8.85 -2.49 -6.23
N ASN A 53 -10.13 -2.73 -5.93
CA ASN A 53 -11.23 -1.77 -6.10
C ASN A 53 -10.85 -0.35 -5.65
N SER A 54 -10.93 0.58 -6.59
CA SER A 54 -10.46 1.97 -6.54
C SER A 54 -11.21 2.90 -5.58
N SER A 55 -12.11 2.40 -4.73
CA SER A 55 -12.90 3.26 -3.83
C SER A 55 -12.16 3.70 -2.57
N ASP A 56 -11.17 2.92 -2.10
CA ASP A 56 -10.67 3.05 -0.71
C ASP A 56 -9.15 3.22 -0.58
N LEU A 57 -8.41 3.32 -1.70
CA LEU A 57 -6.96 3.58 -1.69
C LEU A 57 -6.61 4.92 -2.36
N PRO A 58 -5.44 5.53 -2.02
CA PRO A 58 -4.88 6.68 -2.73
C PRO A 58 -4.94 6.49 -4.24
N ASP A 59 -5.26 7.54 -4.99
CA ASP A 59 -5.47 7.45 -6.43
C ASP A 59 -4.08 7.36 -7.06
N PHE A 60 -3.49 6.16 -7.05
CA PHE A 60 -2.17 5.85 -7.59
C PHE A 60 -2.22 5.75 -9.14
N ASN A 61 -2.92 6.68 -9.79
CA ASN A 61 -3.13 6.70 -11.23
C ASN A 61 -2.04 7.45 -12.02
N GLU A 62 -0.98 7.91 -11.38
CA GLU A 62 0.22 8.32 -12.11
C GLU A 62 1.00 7.09 -12.53
N ARG A 63 1.03 6.86 -13.85
CA ARG A 63 1.48 5.64 -14.55
C ARG A 63 2.95 5.25 -14.36
N ASP A 64 3.66 5.81 -13.39
CA ASP A 64 5.06 5.55 -13.09
C ASP A 64 5.38 5.38 -11.59
N PHE A 65 4.38 5.39 -10.69
CA PHE A 65 4.64 5.18 -9.25
C PHE A 65 4.92 3.71 -8.92
N VAL A 66 6.18 3.30 -9.09
CA VAL A 66 6.71 2.06 -8.52
C VAL A 66 7.17 2.39 -7.11
N ALA A 67 6.30 2.19 -6.12
CA ALA A 67 6.71 2.28 -4.72
C ALA A 67 7.86 1.27 -4.51
N LYS A 68 9.08 1.78 -4.28
CA LYS A 68 10.23 0.91 -3.99
C LYS A 68 10.24 0.51 -2.52
N GLU A 69 9.66 1.35 -1.67
CA GLU A 69 9.61 1.18 -0.24
C GLU A 69 8.25 1.66 0.30
N ILE A 70 7.68 0.93 1.26
CA ILE A 70 6.51 1.39 2.02
C ILE A 70 6.95 1.60 3.46
N LEU A 71 6.69 2.81 3.98
CA LEU A 71 7.00 3.19 5.34
C LEU A 71 5.72 3.15 6.18
N PHE A 72 5.68 2.21 7.10
CA PHE A 72 4.61 2.02 8.05
C PHE A 72 4.97 2.69 9.38
N TRP A 73 4.03 3.42 9.96
CA TRP A 73 4.12 4.01 11.29
C TRP A 73 2.96 3.53 12.12
N ALA A 74 3.23 2.80 13.20
CA ALA A 74 2.22 2.36 14.13
C ALA A 74 2.26 3.23 15.39
N ASP A 75 1.14 3.84 15.71
CA ASP A 75 0.91 4.51 16.98
C ASP A 75 0.97 3.47 18.11
N THR A 76 1.72 3.76 19.15
CA THR A 76 1.87 2.91 20.34
C THR A 76 1.51 3.65 21.62
N SER A 77 0.79 4.76 21.50
CA SER A 77 0.18 5.44 22.62
C SER A 77 -0.75 4.51 23.40
N GLY A 78 -1.00 4.85 24.67
CA GLY A 78 -1.68 3.96 25.62
C GLY A 78 -3.11 3.51 25.25
N SER A 79 -3.69 4.01 24.16
CA SER A 79 -5.00 3.61 23.61
C SER A 79 -4.93 2.49 22.57
N VAL A 80 -3.74 2.14 22.06
CA VAL A 80 -3.60 1.11 21.00
C VAL A 80 -3.60 -0.30 21.60
N ASN A 81 -4.75 -0.97 21.48
CA ASN A 81 -4.97 -2.33 21.97
C ASN A 81 -4.23 -3.37 21.11
N GLN A 82 -3.86 -4.51 21.69
CA GLN A 82 -3.22 -5.65 20.99
C GLN A 82 -4.02 -6.07 19.74
N ASP A 83 -5.35 -6.00 19.81
CA ASP A 83 -6.26 -6.30 18.69
C ASP A 83 -6.10 -5.32 17.51
N ALA A 84 -5.83 -4.04 17.79
CA ALA A 84 -5.59 -3.03 16.75
C ALA A 84 -4.27 -3.33 16.03
N LEU A 85 -3.25 -3.72 16.80
CA LEU A 85 -1.96 -4.10 16.25
C LEU A 85 -2.05 -5.38 15.41
N GLU A 86 -2.83 -6.38 15.80
CA GLU A 86 -3.08 -7.56 14.96
C GLU A 86 -3.78 -7.20 13.65
N ALA A 87 -4.75 -6.28 13.69
CA ALA A 87 -5.37 -5.75 12.47
C ALA A 87 -4.34 -5.02 11.59
N VAL A 88 -3.45 -4.21 12.19
CA VAL A 88 -2.32 -3.57 11.49
C VAL A 88 -1.46 -4.63 10.78
N TYR A 89 -1.02 -5.67 11.48
CA TYR A 89 -0.22 -6.74 10.88
C TYR A 89 -0.97 -7.46 9.77
N ALA A 90 -2.27 -7.70 9.91
CA ALA A 90 -3.09 -8.33 8.87
C ALA A 90 -3.15 -7.48 7.59
N GLU A 91 -3.34 -6.16 7.73
CA GLU A 91 -3.34 -5.23 6.59
C GLU A 91 -1.96 -5.17 5.91
N ILE A 92 -0.88 -5.08 6.70
CA ILE A 92 0.49 -5.09 6.17
C ILE A 92 0.77 -6.41 5.43
N ARG A 93 0.34 -7.56 5.98
CA ARG A 93 0.46 -8.87 5.31
C ARG A 93 -0.25 -8.87 3.96
N GLY A 94 -1.51 -8.41 3.92
CA GLY A 94 -2.27 -8.32 2.67
C GLY A 94 -1.56 -7.50 1.60
N VAL A 95 -0.97 -6.37 2.01
CA VAL A 95 -0.12 -5.53 1.14
C VAL A 95 1.11 -6.31 0.65
N ILE A 96 1.93 -6.88 1.56
CA ILE A 96 3.16 -7.60 1.17
C ILE A 96 2.85 -8.78 0.22
N GLU A 97 1.83 -9.57 0.54
CA GLU A 97 1.43 -10.74 -0.25
C GLU A 97 0.99 -10.34 -1.66
N GLN A 98 0.19 -9.27 -1.79
CA GLN A 98 -0.25 -8.73 -3.07
C GLN A 98 0.95 -8.28 -3.94
N PHE A 99 1.99 -7.74 -3.32
CA PHE A 99 3.18 -7.29 -4.02
C PHE A 99 4.23 -8.39 -4.23
N ASN A 100 3.94 -9.66 -3.88
CA ASN A 100 4.79 -10.82 -4.17
C ASN A 100 6.26 -10.65 -3.72
N GLY A 101 6.50 -9.92 -2.62
CA GLY A 101 7.85 -9.63 -2.11
C GLY A 101 8.68 -8.66 -2.95
N LYS A 102 8.06 -7.92 -3.89
CA LYS A 102 8.75 -6.92 -4.74
C LYS A 102 8.95 -5.57 -4.05
N ILE A 103 8.38 -5.38 -2.87
CA ILE A 103 8.42 -4.14 -2.10
C ILE A 103 9.16 -4.38 -0.79
N LYS A 104 10.01 -3.44 -0.39
CA LYS A 104 10.63 -3.40 0.93
C LYS A 104 9.72 -2.62 1.87
N GLY A 105 9.40 -3.20 3.02
CA GLY A 105 8.68 -2.49 4.08
C GLY A 105 9.63 -1.98 5.14
N LYS A 106 9.29 -0.86 5.77
CA LYS A 106 9.89 -0.39 7.02
C LYS A 106 8.79 -0.10 8.01
N LEU A 107 8.89 -0.65 9.23
CA LEU A 107 7.92 -0.39 10.31
C LEU A 107 8.59 0.39 11.43
N GLY A 108 8.12 1.61 11.65
CA GLY A 108 8.44 2.44 12.81
C GLY A 108 7.25 2.52 13.77
N PHE A 109 7.54 2.90 15.01
CA PHE A 109 6.57 3.15 16.06
C PHE A 109 6.70 4.58 16.55
N PHE A 110 5.61 5.17 17.02
CA PHE A 110 5.66 6.54 17.54
C PHE A 110 4.68 6.76 18.69
N ASP A 111 5.07 7.66 19.59
CA ASP A 111 4.21 8.25 20.62
C ASP A 111 4.46 9.77 20.72
N THR A 112 5.32 10.21 21.64
CA THR A 112 5.94 11.54 21.74
C THR A 112 7.33 11.60 21.11
N ASP A 113 7.88 10.45 20.71
CA ASP A 113 9.07 10.31 19.88
C ASP A 113 8.88 9.14 18.90
N VAL A 114 9.78 8.99 17.94
CA VAL A 114 9.76 7.90 16.96
C VAL A 114 10.86 6.87 17.23
N THR A 115 10.58 5.61 16.92
CA THR A 115 11.64 4.61 16.78
C THR A 115 12.30 4.69 15.40
N THR A 116 13.51 4.15 15.28
CA THR A 116 14.10 3.94 13.94
C THR A 116 13.33 2.82 13.24
N PRO A 117 12.76 3.06 12.03
CA PRO A 117 12.00 2.05 11.32
C PRO A 117 12.83 0.80 11.01
N ILE A 118 12.27 -0.37 11.30
CA ILE A 118 12.91 -1.66 11.05
C ILE A 118 12.46 -2.17 9.68
N SER A 119 13.44 -2.46 8.81
CA SER A 119 13.17 -3.03 7.49
C SER A 119 12.69 -4.48 7.59
N PHE A 120 11.75 -4.83 6.72
CA PHE A 120 11.29 -6.20 6.49
C PHE A 120 11.01 -6.42 5.00
N GLU A 121 11.26 -7.64 4.51
CA GLU A 121 10.97 -8.05 3.14
C GLU A 121 9.92 -9.18 3.07
N ASN A 122 9.57 -9.77 4.22
CA ASN A 122 8.63 -10.87 4.31
C ASN A 122 7.89 -10.90 5.66
N ILE A 123 6.83 -11.70 5.72
CA ILE A 123 5.97 -11.84 6.91
C ILE A 123 6.75 -12.31 8.13
N ASN A 124 7.71 -13.23 7.97
CA ASN A 124 8.49 -13.76 9.09
C ASN A 124 9.40 -12.69 9.72
N GLU A 125 9.84 -11.70 8.96
CA GLU A 125 10.59 -10.54 9.47
C GLU A 125 9.66 -9.54 10.14
N LEU A 126 8.50 -9.27 9.53
CA LEU A 126 7.46 -8.40 10.09
C LEU A 126 7.00 -8.88 11.48
N GLU A 127 6.74 -10.19 11.64
CA GLU A 127 6.28 -10.78 12.91
C GLU A 127 7.32 -10.70 14.04
N LYS A 128 8.60 -10.45 13.72
CA LYS A 128 9.65 -10.28 14.74
C LYS A 128 9.74 -8.86 15.27
N ILE A 129 9.08 -7.91 14.61
CA ILE A 129 9.07 -6.52 15.03
C ILE A 129 8.09 -6.43 16.20
N ILE A 130 8.59 -6.08 17.38
CA ILE A 130 7.77 -5.94 18.60
C ILE A 130 7.46 -4.45 18.81
N PRO A 131 6.19 -4.09 19.08
CA PRO A 131 5.81 -2.71 19.37
C PRO A 131 6.52 -2.18 20.61
N TYR A 132 6.81 -0.88 20.60
CA TYR A 132 7.36 -0.15 21.73
C TYR A 132 6.53 1.09 21.99
N GLY A 133 5.99 1.27 23.21
CA GLY A 133 5.28 2.50 23.59
C GLY A 133 4.52 2.43 24.91
N GLY A 134 4.12 3.61 25.39
CA GLY A 134 3.34 3.78 26.62
C GLY A 134 3.04 5.25 26.98
N GLY A 135 3.02 6.15 26.00
CA GLY A 135 2.87 7.61 26.18
C GLY A 135 1.63 8.22 25.51
N GLY A 136 1.63 9.56 25.39
CA GLY A 136 0.65 10.30 24.58
C GLY A 136 1.03 10.36 23.09
N THR A 137 0.21 10.99 22.26
CA THR A 137 0.32 10.91 20.80
C THR A 137 0.64 12.25 20.14
N ASP A 138 1.75 12.32 19.41
CA ASP A 138 2.15 13.45 18.57
C ASP A 138 2.50 12.96 17.16
N PHE A 139 1.65 13.22 16.16
CA PHE A 139 1.94 12.79 14.79
C PHE A 139 3.08 13.59 14.17
N THR A 140 3.40 14.79 14.68
CA THR A 140 4.42 15.66 14.10
C THR A 140 5.80 15.01 14.10
N VAL A 141 6.09 14.15 15.08
CA VAL A 141 7.40 13.48 15.18
C VAL A 141 7.67 12.53 14.01
N VAL A 142 6.63 11.91 13.45
CA VAL A 142 6.72 11.07 12.25
C VAL A 142 7.19 11.90 11.04
N PHE A 143 6.56 13.06 10.83
CA PHE A 143 6.87 13.91 9.68
C PHE A 143 8.22 14.61 9.81
N HIS A 144 8.59 15.04 11.03
CA HIS A 144 9.94 15.54 11.31
C HIS A 144 11.02 14.49 11.05
N TYR A 145 10.77 13.24 11.42
CA TYR A 145 11.69 12.14 11.14
C TYR A 145 11.87 11.93 9.64
N ILE A 146 10.77 11.87 8.88
CA ILE A 146 10.80 11.67 7.42
C ILE A 146 11.55 12.83 6.75
N LYS A 147 11.22 14.08 7.10
CA LYS A 147 11.86 15.29 6.58
C LYS A 147 13.36 15.34 6.90
N SER A 148 13.78 14.76 8.03
CA SER A 148 15.19 14.75 8.44
C SER A 148 16.00 13.61 7.81
N ASN A 149 15.39 12.43 7.65
CA ASN A 149 16.10 11.19 7.31
C ASN A 149 15.84 10.68 5.88
N MET A 150 14.79 11.14 5.21
CA MET A 150 14.33 10.60 3.91
C MET A 150 14.31 11.64 2.78
N LYS A 151 15.08 12.73 2.91
CA LYS A 151 15.11 13.94 2.04
C LYS A 151 15.18 13.73 0.51
N HIS A 152 15.39 12.51 0.01
CA HIS A 152 15.66 12.25 -1.41
C HIS A 152 14.95 11.02 -2.01
N ASP A 153 14.09 10.30 -1.27
CA ASP A 153 13.38 9.14 -1.83
C ASP A 153 11.86 9.37 -1.86
N LEU A 154 11.38 9.95 -2.96
CA LEU A 154 9.96 10.20 -3.25
C LEU A 154 9.22 8.92 -3.68
N SER A 155 9.89 7.78 -3.74
CA SER A 155 9.30 6.49 -4.14
C SER A 155 8.62 5.77 -2.97
N ALA A 156 8.37 6.47 -1.86
CA ALA A 156 7.81 5.91 -0.65
C ALA A 156 6.29 6.16 -0.57
N VAL A 157 5.57 5.27 0.10
CA VAL A 157 4.21 5.55 0.61
C VAL A 157 4.28 5.53 2.12
N ILE A 158 3.63 6.50 2.77
CA ILE A 158 3.52 6.56 4.22
C ILE A 158 2.17 5.97 4.61
N ILE A 159 2.17 4.97 5.48
CA ILE A 159 0.96 4.38 6.05
C ILE A 159 1.02 4.56 7.56
N ILE A 160 0.07 5.28 8.14
CA ILE A 160 0.01 5.57 9.58
C ILE A 160 -1.19 4.85 10.19
N PHE A 161 -0.94 4.01 11.20
CA PHE A 161 -1.97 3.34 11.99
C PHE A 161 -2.14 4.07 13.32
N THR A 162 -3.36 4.49 13.64
CA THR A 162 -3.63 5.28 14.85
C THR A 162 -5.13 5.32 15.16
N ASP A 163 -5.51 5.70 16.37
CA ASP A 163 -6.87 6.14 16.68
C ASP A 163 -7.13 7.60 16.22
N GLY A 164 -6.16 8.26 15.61
CA GLY A 164 -6.27 9.63 15.09
C GLY A 164 -6.28 10.72 16.16
N TYR A 165 -6.25 10.39 17.45
CA TYR A 165 -6.22 11.39 18.51
C TYR A 165 -4.78 11.84 18.78
N GLY A 166 -4.36 12.92 18.14
CA GLY A 166 -3.03 13.48 18.33
C GLY A 166 -2.85 14.82 17.62
N LEU A 167 -1.68 15.41 17.82
CA LEU A 167 -1.30 16.64 17.13
C LEU A 167 -0.89 16.33 15.68
N PHE A 168 -1.62 16.87 14.70
CA PHE A 168 -1.27 16.77 13.28
C PHE A 168 -0.20 17.81 12.90
N PRO A 169 0.70 17.51 11.95
CA PRO A 169 1.69 18.47 11.47
C PRO A 169 1.05 19.65 10.74
N GLU A 170 1.75 20.79 10.71
CA GLU A 170 1.40 21.90 9.84
C GLU A 170 1.72 21.57 8.38
N GLU A 171 1.00 22.22 7.45
CA GLU A 171 1.12 21.96 6.00
C GLU A 171 2.56 22.07 5.48
N ALA A 172 3.36 22.98 6.04
CA ALA A 172 4.77 23.19 5.68
C ALA A 172 5.71 22.03 6.06
N ASP A 173 5.25 21.12 6.92
CA ASP A 173 6.01 19.96 7.39
C ASP A 173 5.58 18.65 6.73
N ILE A 174 4.53 18.68 5.90
CA ILE A 174 4.07 17.52 5.14
C ILE A 174 4.97 17.35 3.91
N PRO A 175 5.68 16.21 3.77
CA PRO A 175 6.47 15.92 2.58
C PRO A 175 5.55 15.62 1.38
N ASP A 176 6.05 15.82 0.17
CA ASP A 176 5.38 15.46 -1.09
C ASP A 176 5.42 13.94 -1.31
N ILE A 177 4.82 13.20 -0.37
CA ILE A 177 4.77 11.74 -0.32
C ILE A 177 3.32 11.35 0.01
N PRO A 178 2.71 10.39 -0.72
CA PRO A 178 1.36 9.93 -0.40
C PRO A 178 1.25 9.39 1.03
N VAL A 179 0.27 9.91 1.78
CA VAL A 179 -0.06 9.47 3.15
C VAL A 179 -1.42 8.78 3.17
N LEU A 180 -1.45 7.57 3.72
CA LEU A 180 -2.67 6.82 4.03
C LEU A 180 -2.77 6.67 5.56
N TRP A 181 -3.88 7.12 6.11
CA TRP A 181 -4.24 6.95 7.51
C TRP A 181 -5.15 5.73 7.66
N LEU A 182 -4.74 4.77 8.47
CA LEU A 182 -5.53 3.61 8.87
C LEU A 182 -6.03 3.85 10.28
N ILE A 183 -7.31 4.24 10.37
CA ILE A 183 -7.92 4.72 11.61
C ILE A 183 -9.01 3.76 12.07
N ASP A 184 -9.02 3.43 13.37
CA ASP A 184 -9.92 2.43 13.98
C ASP A 184 -11.24 3.00 14.53
N ASN A 185 -11.51 4.29 14.30
CA ASN A 185 -12.76 4.97 14.62
C ASN A 185 -13.26 5.79 13.43
N GLU A 186 -14.49 6.27 13.54
CA GLU A 186 -15.17 7.08 12.51
C GLU A 186 -15.17 8.59 12.82
N ASP A 187 -14.73 8.98 14.02
CA ASP A 187 -14.95 10.32 14.56
C ASP A 187 -13.85 11.31 14.13
N VAL A 188 -12.64 10.82 13.90
CA VAL A 188 -11.49 11.65 13.53
C VAL A 188 -11.24 11.63 12.04
N ASN A 189 -11.13 12.80 11.42
CA ASN A 189 -10.67 12.97 10.04
C ASN A 189 -9.34 13.77 10.03
N PRO A 190 -8.23 13.13 9.63
CA PRO A 190 -6.96 13.82 9.39
C PRO A 190 -7.13 14.98 8.40
N PRO A 191 -6.37 16.08 8.58
CA PRO A 191 -6.48 17.25 7.72
C PRO A 191 -5.89 17.05 6.31
N PHE A 192 -5.17 15.96 6.07
CA PHE A 192 -4.53 15.64 4.78
C PHE A 192 -4.36 14.12 4.61
N GLY A 193 -3.95 13.71 3.41
CA GLY A 193 -3.81 12.30 3.06
C GLY A 193 -5.16 11.62 2.81
N LYS A 194 -5.12 10.33 2.51
CA LYS A 194 -6.34 9.50 2.40
C LYS A 194 -6.59 8.77 3.71
N VAL A 195 -7.84 8.43 3.97
CA VAL A 195 -8.25 7.72 5.18
C VAL A 195 -8.90 6.40 4.77
N ALA A 196 -8.47 5.31 5.38
CA ALA A 196 -9.16 4.03 5.34
C ALA A 196 -9.48 3.60 6.79
N ARG A 197 -10.70 3.10 6.99
CA ARG A 197 -11.24 2.78 8.31
C ARG A 197 -11.05 1.31 8.63
N LEU A 198 -10.39 1.00 9.73
CA LEU A 198 -10.26 -0.36 10.25
C LEU A 198 -11.59 -0.75 10.89
N ARG A 199 -12.39 -1.54 10.17
CA ARG A 199 -13.63 -2.10 10.72
C ARG A 199 -13.27 -3.30 11.57
N LYS A 200 -13.69 -3.31 12.84
CA LYS A 200 -13.64 -4.53 13.66
C LYS A 200 -14.44 -5.62 12.94
N ALA A 201 -13.82 -6.78 12.72
CA ALA A 201 -14.53 -7.96 12.26
C ALA A 201 -15.68 -8.22 13.24
N GLN A 202 -16.92 -8.22 12.74
CA GLN A 202 -18.07 -8.61 13.55
C GLN A 202 -17.87 -10.08 13.94
N GLN A 203 -17.69 -10.35 15.24
CA GLN A 203 -17.78 -11.69 15.81
C GLN A 203 -19.22 -12.21 15.73
#